data_AF-A0A958P8C5-F1
#
_entry.id   AF-A0A958P8C5-F1
#
_cell.length_a   1.000
_cell.length_b   1.000
_cell.length_c   1.000
_cell.angle_alpha   90.00
_cell.angle_beta   90.00
_cell.angle_gamma   90.00
#
_symmetry.space_group_name_H-M   'P 1'
#
loop_
_entity.id
_entity.type
_entity.pdbx_description
1 polymer ?
#
loop_
_entity_poly.entity_id
_entity_poly.type
_entity_poly.pdbx_seq_one_letter_code
_entity_poly.pdbx_strand_id
1 'polypeptide(L)'
;MKFVGPLLIFATLIFQSGCLQTENSSTLDAAAGSGDSYDILDEKCSACHDFHTKTEVELQNLGLVVAGSAETSPIYYRLVGSSGSGGPKDMPSSGSITSSELEAIKAWINTLQ
;
A
#
# COMPACT_ATOMS: atom_id res chain seq x y z
N MET A 1 -32.60 -45.86 44.90
CA MET A 1 -31.39 -45.19 45.40
C MET A 1 -30.21 -45.52 44.48
N LYS A 2 -29.77 -44.53 43.69
CA LYS A 2 -28.39 -44.25 43.23
C LYS A 2 -28.48 -43.28 42.05
N PHE A 3 -28.46 -42.00 42.39
CA PHE A 3 -28.13 -40.89 41.50
C PHE A 3 -26.61 -40.84 41.35
N VAL A 4 -26.09 -40.80 40.13
CA VAL A 4 -24.81 -40.12 39.81
C VAL A 4 -25.00 -39.49 38.43
N GLY A 5 -24.84 -38.17 38.38
CA GLY A 5 -25.20 -37.31 37.26
C GLY A 5 -24.12 -37.15 36.17
N PRO A 6 -24.40 -36.29 35.17
CA PRO A 6 -23.59 -36.08 33.99
C PRO A 6 -22.52 -35.00 34.20
N LEU A 7 -21.40 -35.09 33.49
CA LEU A 7 -20.47 -33.97 33.37
C LEU A 7 -20.15 -33.70 31.90
N LEU A 8 -20.94 -32.78 31.34
CA LEU A 8 -20.62 -32.00 30.15
C LEU A 8 -19.44 -31.08 30.47
N ILE A 9 -18.33 -31.19 29.74
CA ILE A 9 -17.37 -30.11 29.61
C ILE A 9 -17.17 -29.86 28.11
N PHE A 10 -17.97 -28.93 27.60
CA PHE A 10 -17.70 -28.20 26.37
C PHE A 10 -16.55 -27.23 26.68
N ALA A 11 -15.31 -27.61 26.34
CA ALA A 11 -14.18 -26.70 26.40
C ALA A 11 -13.90 -26.21 24.98
N THR A 12 -14.53 -25.10 24.64
CA THR A 12 -14.24 -24.23 23.50
C THR A 12 -12.78 -23.80 23.56
N LEU A 13 -11.91 -24.39 22.73
CA LEU A 13 -10.57 -23.84 22.54
C LEU A 13 -10.66 -22.63 21.61
N ILE A 14 -10.39 -21.50 22.22
CA ILE A 14 -10.38 -20.15 21.68
C ILE A 14 -9.40 -20.07 20.51
N PHE A 15 -9.92 -19.62 19.35
CA PHE A 15 -9.14 -19.06 18.26
C PHE A 15 -8.28 -17.93 18.83
N GLN A 16 -6.98 -18.14 18.98
CA GLN A 16 -6.06 -17.04 19.22
C GLN A 16 -5.92 -16.26 17.92
N SER A 17 -6.68 -15.17 17.87
CA SER A 17 -6.35 -13.98 17.08
C SER A 17 -4.93 -13.53 17.38
N GLY A 18 -4.28 -13.01 16.33
CA GLY A 18 -3.44 -11.83 16.51
C GLY A 18 -1.93 -12.07 16.52
N CYS A 19 -1.38 -12.44 15.36
CA CYS A 19 -0.27 -11.67 14.80
C CYS A 19 -0.67 -11.23 13.38
N LEU A 20 -1.83 -10.59 13.25
CA LEU A 20 -2.09 -9.75 12.10
C LEU A 20 -1.41 -8.42 12.42
N GLN A 21 -0.12 -8.33 12.16
CA GLN A 21 0.55 -7.04 12.04
C GLN A 21 0.02 -6.38 10.77
N THR A 22 -1.18 -5.81 10.86
CA THR A 22 -1.50 -4.62 10.08
C THR A 22 -0.90 -3.46 10.87
N GLU A 23 0.42 -3.31 10.77
CA GLU A 23 1.07 -2.04 11.08
C GLU A 23 0.68 -1.07 9.96
N ASN A 24 -0.55 -0.55 9.98
CA ASN A 24 -0.74 0.80 9.48
C ASN A 24 -0.45 1.72 10.67
N SER A 25 0.85 1.88 10.96
CA SER A 25 1.33 2.90 11.88
C SER A 25 1.13 4.24 11.18
N SER A 26 -0.07 4.79 11.31
CA SER A 26 -0.38 6.15 10.88
C SER A 26 0.22 7.13 11.89
N THR A 27 1.53 7.32 11.80
CA THR A 27 2.18 8.48 12.42
C THR A 27 1.94 9.68 11.51
N LEU A 28 0.90 10.44 11.86
CA LEU A 28 0.71 11.81 11.45
C LEU A 28 1.92 12.65 11.90
N ASP A 29 2.98 12.69 11.10
CA ASP A 29 4.04 13.69 11.23
C ASP A 29 4.32 14.31 9.87
N ALA A 30 4.06 15.61 9.81
CA ALA A 30 4.22 16.46 8.65
C ALA A 30 5.70 16.60 8.27
N ALA A 31 6.20 15.71 7.42
CA ALA A 31 7.38 15.89 6.57
C ALA A 31 7.37 14.80 5.50
N ALA A 32 7.31 15.18 4.22
CA ALA A 32 7.50 14.31 3.05
C ALA A 32 7.03 12.84 3.21
N GLY A 33 5.72 12.59 3.00
CA GLY A 33 5.22 11.28 2.58
C GLY A 33 5.68 10.08 3.41
N SER A 34 5.32 10.03 4.69
CA SER A 34 5.64 8.87 5.54
C SER A 34 4.80 7.64 5.14
N GLY A 35 5.37 6.76 4.32
CA GLY A 35 4.85 5.43 4.03
C GLY A 35 5.75 4.68 3.05
N ASP A 36 5.76 3.35 3.15
CA ASP A 36 6.52 2.41 2.30
C ASP A 36 6.50 2.76 0.80
N SER A 37 5.44 3.44 0.33
CA SER A 37 5.28 3.87 -1.06
C SER A 37 6.28 4.94 -1.50
N TYR A 38 6.65 5.90 -0.65
CA TYR A 38 7.65 6.91 -1.01
C TYR A 38 9.05 6.31 -1.06
N ASP A 39 9.36 5.39 -0.15
CA ASP A 39 10.61 4.63 -0.17
C ASP A 39 10.72 3.80 -1.46
N ILE A 40 9.62 3.17 -1.90
CA ILE A 40 9.57 2.47 -3.18
C ILE A 40 9.80 3.44 -4.34
N LEU A 41 9.16 4.61 -4.35
CA LEU A 41 9.35 5.59 -5.41
C LEU A 41 10.78 6.14 -5.44
N ASP A 42 11.39 6.38 -4.28
CA ASP A 42 12.79 6.80 -4.20
C ASP A 42 13.72 5.69 -4.69
N GLU A 43 13.60 4.47 -4.15
CA GLU A 43 14.47 3.35 -4.48
C GLU A 43 14.36 2.94 -5.96
N LYS A 44 13.15 2.92 -6.52
CA LYS A 44 12.91 2.42 -7.88
C LYS A 44 12.93 3.50 -8.96
N CYS A 45 12.73 4.77 -8.60
CA CYS A 45 12.53 5.84 -9.60
C CYS A 45 13.55 6.98 -9.54
N SER A 46 14.28 7.20 -8.44
CA SER A 46 15.20 8.34 -8.28
C SER A 46 16.32 8.41 -9.34
N ALA A 47 16.70 7.27 -9.92
CA ALA A 47 17.73 7.22 -10.97
C ALA A 47 17.32 7.92 -12.28
N CYS A 48 16.01 8.10 -12.53
CA CYS A 48 15.50 8.74 -13.75
C CYS A 48 14.48 9.85 -13.49
N HIS A 49 13.94 9.94 -12.27
CA HIS A 49 12.88 10.87 -11.90
C HIS A 49 13.13 11.52 -10.55
N ASP A 50 12.98 12.83 -10.49
CA ASP A 50 13.11 13.60 -9.24
C ASP A 50 11.80 13.59 -8.42
N PHE A 51 11.10 12.45 -8.34
CA PHE A 51 9.87 12.34 -7.55
C PHE A 51 10.16 12.36 -6.05
N HIS A 52 11.31 11.82 -5.64
CA HIS A 52 11.79 11.78 -4.25
C HIS A 52 11.98 13.16 -3.64
N THR A 53 12.17 14.20 -4.46
CA THR A 53 12.29 15.59 -3.98
C THR A 53 10.95 16.31 -3.85
N LYS A 54 9.83 15.64 -4.17
CA LYS A 54 8.50 16.25 -4.28
C LYS A 54 7.61 15.77 -3.15
N THR A 55 6.89 16.70 -2.56
CA THR A 55 5.79 16.41 -1.65
C THR A 55 4.61 15.83 -2.43
N GLU A 56 3.71 15.18 -1.70
CA GLU A 56 2.46 14.66 -2.24
C GLU A 56 1.65 15.74 -2.98
N VAL A 57 1.52 16.91 -2.36
CA VAL A 57 0.79 18.05 -2.93
C VAL A 57 1.44 18.50 -4.23
N GLU A 58 2.78 18.48 -4.33
CA GLU A 58 3.48 18.79 -5.57
C GLU A 58 3.24 17.73 -6.64
N LEU A 59 3.24 16.44 -6.29
CA LEU A 59 2.92 15.35 -7.22
C LEU A 59 1.48 15.46 -7.74
N GLN A 60 0.53 15.87 -6.90
CA GLN A 60 -0.85 16.16 -7.30
C GLN A 60 -0.93 17.39 -8.20
N ASN A 61 -0.26 18.49 -7.84
CA ASN A 61 -0.24 19.72 -8.64
C ASN A 61 0.40 19.52 -10.03
N LEU A 62 1.34 18.58 -10.16
CA LEU A 62 1.93 18.17 -11.43
C LEU A 62 1.02 17.22 -12.24
N GLY A 63 -0.10 16.78 -11.68
CA GLY A 63 -1.01 15.82 -12.29
C GLY A 63 -0.45 14.40 -12.37
N LEU A 64 0.61 14.09 -11.62
CA LEU A 64 1.22 12.75 -11.57
C LEU A 64 0.47 11.81 -10.63
N VAL A 65 -0.24 12.40 -9.66
CA VAL A 65 -1.10 11.73 -8.69
C VAL A 65 -2.49 12.37 -8.76
N VAL A 66 -3.51 11.54 -8.92
CA VAL A 66 -4.92 11.90 -8.80
C VAL A 66 -5.39 11.30 -7.48
N ALA A 67 -5.68 12.15 -6.50
CA ALA A 67 -6.09 11.73 -5.17
C ALA A 67 -7.30 10.78 -5.24
N GLY A 68 -7.24 9.66 -4.54
CA GLY A 68 -8.29 8.65 -4.52
C GLY A 68 -8.41 7.80 -5.79
N SER A 69 -7.53 7.98 -6.79
CA SER A 69 -7.64 7.26 -8.08
C SER A 69 -6.29 6.84 -8.65
N ALA A 70 -5.76 5.71 -8.17
CA ALA A 70 -4.52 5.12 -8.69
C ALA A 70 -4.59 4.85 -10.19
N GLU A 71 -5.69 4.30 -10.70
CA GLU A 71 -5.81 3.87 -12.10
C GLU A 71 -5.77 5.03 -13.10
N THR A 72 -6.08 6.25 -12.65
CA THR A 72 -5.98 7.48 -13.45
C THR A 72 -4.70 8.26 -13.16
N SER A 73 -3.93 7.87 -12.14
CA SER A 73 -2.67 8.52 -11.74
C SER A 73 -1.50 8.05 -12.61
N PRO A 74 -0.80 8.96 -13.31
CA PRO A 74 0.36 8.60 -14.12
C PRO A 74 1.44 7.83 -13.40
N ILE A 75 1.69 8.14 -12.13
CA ILE A 75 2.73 7.45 -11.36
C ILE A 75 2.44 5.96 -11.16
N TYR A 76 1.16 5.55 -11.17
CA TYR A 76 0.76 4.15 -11.02
C TYR A 76 0.50 3.47 -12.36
N TYR A 77 -0.28 4.09 -13.27
CA TYR A 77 -0.68 3.40 -14.51
C TYR A 77 0.50 3.12 -15.45
N ARG A 78 1.65 3.80 -15.26
CA ARG A 78 2.88 3.57 -16.01
C ARG A 78 3.67 2.36 -15.53
N LEU A 79 3.39 1.87 -14.32
CA LEU A 79 4.10 0.75 -13.73
C LEU A 79 3.74 -0.55 -14.46
N VAL A 80 4.76 -1.38 -14.70
CA VAL A 80 4.60 -2.75 -15.19
C VAL A 80 3.69 -3.51 -14.21
N GLY A 81 2.65 -4.16 -14.75
CA GLY A 81 1.68 -4.92 -13.95
C GLY A 81 0.51 -4.10 -13.38
N SER A 82 0.50 -2.78 -13.53
CA SER A 82 -0.60 -1.93 -13.07
C SER A 82 -1.91 -2.17 -13.84
N SER A 83 -3.04 -1.84 -13.23
CA SER A 83 -4.39 -1.99 -13.81
C SER A 83 -4.88 -0.78 -14.63
N GLY A 84 -4.22 0.38 -14.55
CA GLY A 84 -4.66 1.62 -15.22
C GLY A 84 -4.48 1.59 -16.74
N SER A 85 -5.30 2.34 -17.49
CA SER A 85 -5.27 2.35 -18.97
C SER A 85 -4.42 3.48 -19.58
N GLY A 86 -3.76 4.30 -18.75
CA GLY A 86 -2.99 5.48 -19.17
C GLY A 86 -1.68 5.17 -19.94
N GLY A 87 -1.75 4.91 -21.24
CA GLY A 87 -0.55 4.72 -22.06
C GLY A 87 0.34 3.53 -21.65
N PRO A 88 1.63 3.49 -22.03
CA PRO A 88 2.51 2.34 -21.81
C PRO A 88 2.76 2.03 -20.33
N LYS A 89 2.87 0.72 -20.04
CA LYS A 89 3.24 0.13 -18.75
C LYS A 89 4.69 -0.34 -18.80
N ASP A 90 5.61 0.59 -18.87
CA ASP A 90 7.03 0.36 -19.13
C ASP A 90 7.95 0.82 -17.99
N MET A 91 7.38 1.22 -16.86
CA MET A 91 8.14 1.64 -15.68
C MET A 91 8.27 0.53 -14.62
N PRO A 92 9.44 0.40 -13.97
CA PRO A 92 10.65 1.19 -14.21
C PRO A 92 11.41 0.74 -15.49
N SER A 93 12.05 1.68 -16.19
CA SER A 93 12.84 1.39 -17.40
C SER A 93 14.09 0.56 -17.14
N SER A 94 14.54 0.52 -15.89
CA SER A 94 15.62 -0.33 -15.39
C SER A 94 15.26 -0.86 -14.01
N GLY A 95 15.59 -2.12 -13.73
CA GLY A 95 15.20 -2.78 -12.49
C GLY A 95 13.82 -3.44 -12.60
N SER A 96 13.19 -3.67 -11.45
CA SER A 96 11.88 -4.30 -11.38
C SER A 96 11.10 -3.76 -10.20
N ILE A 97 9.78 -3.76 -10.35
CA ILE A 97 8.84 -3.58 -9.24
C ILE A 97 8.11 -4.89 -9.00
N THR A 98 7.98 -5.27 -7.73
CA THR A 98 7.23 -6.46 -7.31
C THR A 98 5.74 -6.15 -7.23
N SER A 99 4.91 -7.21 -7.21
CA SER A 99 3.46 -7.06 -7.04
C SER A 99 3.09 -6.39 -5.71
N SER A 100 3.85 -6.65 -4.64
CA SER A 100 3.60 -6.08 -3.32
C SER A 100 3.89 -4.57 -3.29
N GLU A 101 5.00 -4.15 -3.90
CA GLU A 101 5.37 -2.73 -4.04
C GLU A 101 4.34 -1.98 -4.91
N LEU A 102 3.90 -2.61 -6.01
CA LEU A 102 2.85 -2.07 -6.87
C LEU A 102 1.53 -1.83 -6.12
N GLU A 103 1.09 -2.82 -5.33
CA GLU A 103 -0.14 -2.69 -4.53
C GLU A 103 0.01 -1.67 -3.38
N ALA A 104 1.22 -1.51 -2.81
CA ALA A 104 1.49 -0.47 -1.83
C ALA A 104 1.28 0.93 -2.44
N ILE A 105 1.86 1.20 -3.61
CA ILE A 105 1.68 2.48 -4.32
C ILE A 105 0.20 2.71 -4.65
N LYS A 106 -0.50 1.69 -5.13
CA LYS A 106 -1.94 1.76 -5.42
C LYS A 106 -2.75 2.13 -4.19
N ALA A 107 -2.49 1.46 -3.07
CA ALA A 107 -3.18 1.70 -1.81
C ALA A 107 -2.93 3.13 -1.33
N TRP A 108 -1.67 3.59 -1.32
CA TRP A 108 -1.32 4.95 -0.95
C TRP A 108 -2.11 5.98 -1.76
N ILE A 109 -2.08 5.94 -3.10
CA ILE A 109 -2.81 6.91 -3.94
C ILE A 109 -4.31 6.90 -3.64
N ASN A 110 -4.89 5.72 -3.44
CA ASN A 110 -6.33 5.58 -3.17
C ASN A 110 -6.74 6.10 -1.78
N THR A 111 -5.80 6.25 -0.84
CA THR A 111 -6.07 6.84 0.49
C THR A 111 -6.03 8.37 0.51
N LEU A 112 -5.54 9.00 -0.56
CA LEU A 112 -5.42 10.45 -0.65
C LEU A 112 -6.79 11.13 -0.82
N GLN A 113 -6.92 12.36 -0.31
CA GLN A 113 -8.13 13.18 -0.37
C GLN A 113 -7.95 14.43 -1.21
#